data_AF-A0A920EC89-F1
#
_entry.id   AF-A0A920EC89-F1
#
_cell.length_a   1.000
_cell.length_b   1.000
_cell.length_c   1.000
_cell.angle_alpha   90.00
_cell.angle_beta   90.00
_cell.angle_gamma   90.00
#
_symmetry.space_group_name_H-M   'P 1'
#
loop_
_entity.id
_entity.type
_entity.pdbx_description
1 polymer ?
#
loop_
_entity_poly.entity_id
_entity_poly.type
_entity_poly.pdbx_seq_one_letter_code
_entity_poly.pdbx_strand_id
1 'polypeptide(L)'
;MQAKDFNDPIATSIDHLERLLEFLPSGLVDKKLVTQLSEINPSWPTWPSPGLSNLIGPPRVALKRFDLRWLHRFESTISLLNYFVRSLGGPSGGPSGHSLIVERAPLLGHRGWGETSAGGSCRLIKTLDATLAVNLPRQEDISSVSAWLQAEVKDDIWSVIQNYAINSSSQVLLERAKLLGLAVSEVGEAKDMTIEITRKSSIAAYSRQPKVVDLSSMWAGPLCSWFLMRSGAEVIKIESSKRPDRGRLNQTPFFQRLNKGKSITAFDFDSKLGKSPASKAHP
;
A
#
# COMPACT_ATOMS: atom_id res chain seq x y z
N MET A 1 15.28 24.05 -18.17
CA MET A 1 14.78 22.83 -17.50
C MET A 1 14.49 21.81 -18.60
N GLN A 2 15.31 20.77 -18.76
CA GLN A 2 14.98 19.68 -19.68
C GLN A 2 13.65 19.07 -19.22
N ALA A 3 12.71 18.87 -20.15
CA ALA A 3 11.49 18.15 -19.85
C ALA A 3 11.86 16.79 -19.27
N LYS A 4 11.39 16.47 -18.05
CA LYS A 4 11.63 15.15 -17.45
C LYS A 4 11.02 14.11 -18.40
N ASP A 5 11.86 13.29 -19.01
CA ASP A 5 11.37 12.16 -19.80
C ASP A 5 10.87 11.07 -18.85
N PHE A 6 9.58 11.13 -18.53
CA PHE A 6 8.93 10.11 -17.71
C PHE A 6 8.91 8.74 -18.40
N ASN A 7 9.29 8.62 -19.68
CA ASN A 7 9.39 7.34 -20.39
C ASN A 7 10.70 6.59 -20.13
N ASP A 8 11.71 7.22 -19.51
CA ASP A 8 12.91 6.51 -19.07
C ASP A 8 12.64 5.76 -17.74
N PRO A 9 12.65 4.41 -17.72
CA PRO A 9 12.44 3.61 -16.51
C PRO A 9 13.51 3.82 -15.45
N ILE A 10 14.76 4.12 -15.84
CA ILE A 10 15.87 4.37 -14.92
C ILE A 10 15.66 5.72 -14.25
N ALA A 11 15.52 6.79 -15.03
CA ALA A 11 15.30 8.14 -14.50
C ALA A 11 14.05 8.19 -13.62
N THR A 12 12.95 7.53 -14.04
CA THR A 12 11.71 7.45 -13.26
C THR A 12 11.89 6.70 -11.94
N SER A 13 12.71 5.64 -11.91
CA SER A 13 12.97 4.88 -10.68
C SER A 13 13.89 5.63 -9.73
N ILE A 14 14.93 6.30 -10.24
CA ILE A 14 15.80 7.16 -9.44
C ILE A 14 14.98 8.29 -8.83
N ASP A 15 14.20 9.01 -9.63
CA ASP A 15 13.34 10.11 -9.16
C ASP A 15 12.32 9.60 -8.11
N HIS A 16 11.74 8.41 -8.30
CA HIS A 16 10.88 7.79 -7.29
C HIS A 16 11.60 7.52 -5.96
N LEU A 17 12.79 6.91 -5.99
CA LEU A 17 13.57 6.61 -4.78
C LEU A 17 14.08 7.89 -4.11
N GLU A 18 14.54 8.87 -4.89
CA GLU A 18 15.01 10.16 -4.37
C GLU A 18 13.87 10.89 -3.65
N ARG A 19 12.66 10.93 -4.21
CA ARG A 19 11.48 11.48 -3.50
C ARG A 19 11.09 10.67 -2.25
N LEU A 20 11.18 9.34 -2.31
CA LEU A 20 10.88 8.47 -1.17
C LEU A 20 11.88 8.68 -0.01
N LEU A 21 13.14 8.93 -0.35
CA LEU A 21 14.27 8.97 0.57
C LEU A 21 14.77 10.39 0.86
N GLU A 22 14.13 11.42 0.31
CA GLU A 22 14.55 12.83 0.39
C GLU A 22 14.84 13.29 1.83
N PHE A 23 14.13 12.70 2.80
CA PHE A 23 14.18 13.07 4.22
C PHE A 23 15.05 12.14 5.06
N LEU A 24 15.62 11.11 4.46
CA LEU A 24 16.57 10.18 5.08
C LEU A 24 18.00 10.60 4.73
N PRO A 25 19.02 10.06 5.42
CA PRO A 25 20.42 10.34 5.08
C PRO A 25 20.71 10.09 3.59
N SER A 26 21.60 10.89 3.02
CA SER A 26 22.02 10.74 1.63
C SER A 26 22.79 9.41 1.42
N GLY A 27 22.89 8.97 0.16
CA GLY A 27 23.62 7.76 -0.21
C GLY A 27 22.84 6.45 -0.05
N LEU A 28 21.55 6.51 0.30
CA LEU A 28 20.67 5.33 0.37
C LEU A 28 20.20 4.84 -1.01
N VAL A 29 20.28 5.68 -2.04
CA VAL A 29 19.93 5.32 -3.42
C VAL A 29 21.14 4.67 -4.10
N ASP A 30 21.10 3.34 -4.27
CA ASP A 30 22.11 2.62 -5.07
C ASP A 30 21.80 2.78 -6.57
N LYS A 31 22.29 3.87 -7.17
CA LYS A 31 22.09 4.17 -8.60
C LYS A 31 22.66 3.06 -9.50
N LYS A 32 23.74 2.41 -9.09
CA LYS A 32 24.37 1.31 -9.85
C LYS A 32 23.44 0.11 -9.91
N LEU A 33 22.83 -0.27 -8.80
CA LEU A 33 21.83 -1.35 -8.75
C LEU A 33 20.62 -1.04 -9.64
N VAL A 34 20.11 0.20 -9.62
CA VAL A 34 18.98 0.62 -10.46
C VAL A 34 19.33 0.48 -11.95
N THR A 35 20.51 0.91 -12.38
CA THR A 35 20.99 0.72 -13.76
C THR A 35 21.14 -0.76 -14.12
N GLN A 36 21.74 -1.57 -13.24
CA GLN A 36 21.90 -3.02 -13.47
C GLN A 36 20.55 -3.74 -13.63
N LEU A 37 19.53 -3.36 -12.86
CA LEU A 37 18.18 -3.92 -13.00
C LEU A 37 17.59 -3.70 -14.40
N SER A 38 17.94 -2.59 -15.06
CA SER A 38 17.56 -2.28 -16.45
C SER A 38 18.40 -3.01 -17.49
N GLU A 39 19.67 -3.23 -17.25
CA GLU A 39 20.55 -3.97 -18.17
C GLU A 39 20.24 -5.47 -18.22
N ILE A 40 19.83 -6.07 -17.09
CA ILE A 40 19.46 -7.49 -17.01
C ILE A 40 18.20 -7.79 -17.86
N ASN A 41 17.43 -6.76 -18.18
CA ASN A 41 16.03 -6.86 -18.58
C ASN A 41 15.66 -5.90 -19.74
N PRO A 42 16.42 -5.91 -20.85
CA PRO A 42 16.41 -4.83 -21.84
C PRO A 42 15.11 -4.71 -22.66
N SER A 43 14.25 -5.72 -22.66
CA SER A 43 13.08 -5.79 -23.54
C SER A 43 11.78 -6.17 -22.86
N TRP A 44 11.72 -6.18 -21.52
CA TRP A 44 10.64 -6.78 -20.71
C TRP A 44 9.28 -6.79 -21.40
N PRO A 45 8.90 -7.91 -22.04
CA PRO A 45 7.53 -8.11 -22.50
C PRO A 45 6.72 -8.84 -21.43
N THR A 46 7.39 -9.37 -20.40
CA THR A 46 6.83 -10.32 -19.45
C THR A 46 7.56 -10.26 -18.11
N TRP A 47 6.83 -10.32 -17.01
CA TRP A 47 7.44 -10.32 -15.67
C TRP A 47 8.23 -11.64 -15.40
N PRO A 48 9.44 -11.57 -14.81
CA PRO A 48 10.39 -12.68 -14.80
C PRO A 48 10.23 -13.73 -13.69
N SER A 49 9.69 -13.40 -12.52
CA SER A 49 9.75 -14.31 -11.34
C SER A 49 8.42 -15.05 -11.08
N PRO A 50 8.42 -16.27 -10.55
CA PRO A 50 7.16 -16.91 -10.15
C PRO A 50 6.46 -16.20 -8.97
N GLY A 51 7.17 -15.36 -8.20
CA GLY A 51 6.71 -14.78 -6.94
C GLY A 51 5.47 -13.88 -7.03
N LEU A 52 5.41 -12.98 -8.01
CA LEU A 52 4.26 -12.08 -8.22
C LEU A 52 3.11 -12.76 -8.98
N SER A 53 3.23 -14.02 -9.38
CA SER A 53 2.22 -14.62 -10.28
C SER A 53 0.81 -14.61 -9.71
N ASN A 54 0.71 -14.70 -8.38
CA ASN A 54 -0.57 -14.62 -7.66
C ASN A 54 -1.13 -13.19 -7.60
N LEU A 55 -0.29 -12.15 -7.77
CA LEU A 55 -0.66 -10.74 -7.67
C LEU A 55 -0.92 -10.07 -9.01
N ILE A 56 -0.19 -10.47 -10.06
CA ILE A 56 -0.21 -9.79 -11.37
C ILE A 56 -0.43 -10.73 -12.57
N GLY A 57 -0.67 -12.01 -12.30
CA GLY A 57 -0.88 -13.03 -13.34
C GLY A 57 0.39 -13.82 -13.69
N PRO A 58 0.26 -14.88 -14.51
CA PRO A 58 1.35 -15.81 -14.80
C PRO A 58 2.58 -15.11 -15.40
N PRO A 59 3.79 -15.62 -15.13
CA PRO A 59 4.99 -15.08 -15.73
C PRO A 59 4.96 -15.35 -17.24
N ARG A 60 5.76 -14.62 -18.01
CA ARG A 60 5.88 -14.84 -19.47
C ARG A 60 4.62 -14.51 -20.29
N VAL A 61 3.65 -13.80 -19.72
CA VAL A 61 2.49 -13.26 -20.46
C VAL A 61 2.68 -11.78 -20.77
N ALA A 62 2.52 -11.41 -22.05
CA ALA A 62 2.57 -10.03 -22.50
C ALA A 62 1.35 -9.25 -22.01
N LEU A 63 1.57 -8.29 -21.13
CA LEU A 63 0.50 -7.44 -20.62
C LEU A 63 0.23 -6.31 -21.62
N LYS A 64 -0.87 -6.41 -22.38
CA LYS A 64 -1.24 -5.48 -23.49
C LYS A 64 -1.29 -3.98 -23.13
N ARG A 65 -1.32 -3.60 -21.85
CA ARG A 65 -1.50 -2.21 -21.37
C ARG A 65 -0.66 -1.88 -20.14
N PHE A 66 0.40 -2.64 -19.85
CA PHE A 66 1.13 -2.48 -18.59
C PHE A 66 2.45 -1.77 -18.80
N ASP A 67 2.59 -0.66 -18.10
CA ASP A 67 3.82 0.10 -18.05
C ASP A 67 4.79 -0.54 -17.06
N LEU A 68 5.80 -1.20 -17.60
CA LEU A 68 6.79 -1.95 -16.83
C LEU A 68 7.80 -1.05 -16.10
N ARG A 69 7.73 0.29 -16.26
CA ARG A 69 8.39 1.25 -15.35
C ARG A 69 7.93 1.06 -13.90
N TRP A 70 6.71 0.55 -13.67
CA TRP A 70 6.30 0.14 -12.32
C TRP A 70 7.20 -0.97 -11.75
N LEU A 71 7.63 -1.92 -12.58
CA LEU A 71 8.42 -3.06 -12.11
C LEU A 71 9.84 -2.63 -11.74
N HIS A 72 10.42 -1.65 -12.42
CA HIS A 72 11.67 -1.02 -11.99
C HIS A 72 11.55 -0.33 -10.63
N ARG A 73 10.48 0.45 -10.43
CA ARG A 73 10.19 1.09 -9.12
C ARG A 73 9.98 0.04 -8.03
N PHE A 74 9.27 -1.04 -8.36
CA PHE A 74 9.04 -2.17 -7.47
C PHE A 74 10.34 -2.83 -7.03
N GLU A 75 11.17 -3.31 -7.97
CA GLU A 75 12.44 -3.98 -7.68
C GLU A 75 13.42 -3.07 -6.94
N SER A 76 13.45 -1.79 -7.29
CA SER A 76 14.26 -0.80 -6.58
C SER A 76 13.80 -0.62 -5.13
N THR A 77 12.49 -0.58 -4.89
CA THR A 77 11.90 -0.50 -3.54
C THR A 77 12.18 -1.78 -2.74
N ILE A 78 12.11 -2.96 -3.38
CA ILE A 78 12.49 -4.23 -2.76
C ILE A 78 13.95 -4.21 -2.31
N SER A 79 14.84 -3.69 -3.15
CA SER A 79 16.26 -3.60 -2.87
C SER A 79 16.54 -2.69 -1.66
N LEU A 80 15.84 -1.56 -1.57
CA LEU A 80 15.90 -0.67 -0.41
C LEU A 80 15.40 -1.35 0.88
N LEU A 81 14.29 -2.09 0.82
CA LEU A 81 13.79 -2.86 1.97
C LEU A 81 14.81 -3.92 2.41
N ASN A 82 15.44 -4.61 1.45
CA ASN A 82 16.49 -5.58 1.73
C ASN A 82 17.71 -4.93 2.40
N TYR A 83 18.10 -3.73 1.98
CA TYR A 83 19.15 -2.95 2.61
C TYR A 83 18.81 -2.67 4.08
N PHE A 84 17.62 -2.14 4.38
CA PHE A 84 17.20 -1.88 5.76
C PHE A 84 17.19 -3.14 6.62
N VAL A 85 16.70 -4.26 6.09
CA VAL A 85 16.73 -5.55 6.80
C VAL A 85 18.16 -5.98 7.13
N ARG A 86 19.10 -5.84 6.19
CA ARG A 86 20.52 -6.18 6.41
C ARG A 86 21.15 -5.29 7.48
N SER A 87 20.91 -3.98 7.42
CA SER A 87 21.44 -3.00 8.39
C SER A 87 20.96 -3.24 9.82
N LEU A 88 19.80 -3.88 10.01
CA LEU A 88 19.25 -4.24 11.32
C LEU A 88 19.70 -5.62 11.81
N GLY A 89 20.84 -6.12 11.33
CA GLY A 89 21.35 -7.45 11.67
C GLY A 89 20.32 -8.53 11.31
N GLY A 90 19.75 -8.45 10.11
CA GLY A 90 18.65 -9.30 9.66
C GLY A 90 18.88 -10.79 9.97
N PRO A 91 17.84 -11.60 10.22
CA PRO A 91 18.05 -12.98 10.64
C PRO A 91 18.64 -13.80 9.49
N SER A 92 19.39 -14.86 9.81
CA SER A 92 19.17 -16.13 9.12
C SER A 92 17.66 -16.46 9.19
N GLY A 93 16.89 -16.08 8.15
CA GLY A 93 15.46 -16.40 8.00
C GLY A 93 14.43 -15.27 8.13
N GLY A 94 14.79 -13.98 8.08
CA GLY A 94 13.79 -12.90 7.92
C GLY A 94 13.20 -12.88 6.51
N PRO A 95 11.93 -12.46 6.31
CA PRO A 95 11.37 -12.38 4.95
C PRO A 95 12.13 -11.28 4.18
N SER A 96 12.59 -11.61 2.97
CA SER A 96 13.07 -10.58 2.05
C SER A 96 11.96 -9.56 1.81
N GLY A 97 12.32 -8.32 1.43
CA GLY A 97 11.34 -7.29 1.06
C GLY A 97 10.33 -7.83 0.03
N HIS A 98 10.80 -8.69 -0.88
CA HIS A 98 9.97 -9.40 -1.85
C HIS A 98 8.99 -10.37 -1.18
N SER A 99 9.45 -11.25 -0.28
CA SER A 99 8.61 -12.20 0.47
C SER A 99 7.47 -11.50 1.23
N LEU A 100 7.74 -10.36 1.87
CA LEU A 100 6.72 -9.56 2.57
C LEU A 100 5.57 -9.11 1.66
N ILE A 101 5.87 -8.83 0.39
CA ILE A 101 4.86 -8.40 -0.58
C ILE A 101 4.14 -9.61 -1.18
N VAL A 102 4.87 -10.66 -1.56
CA VAL A 102 4.32 -11.75 -2.36
C VAL A 102 3.65 -12.86 -1.56
N GLU A 103 4.14 -13.18 -0.36
CA GLU A 103 3.63 -14.31 0.46
C GLU A 103 2.18 -14.14 0.89
N ARG A 104 1.72 -12.90 0.98
CA ARG A 104 0.34 -12.58 1.35
C ARG A 104 -0.65 -13.15 0.35
N ALA A 105 -0.28 -13.17 -0.93
CA ALA A 105 -1.19 -13.60 -1.97
C ALA A 105 -1.61 -15.07 -1.82
N PRO A 106 -0.68 -16.05 -1.70
CA PRO A 106 -1.07 -17.42 -1.37
C PRO A 106 -1.68 -17.57 0.02
N LEU A 107 -1.17 -16.87 1.05
CA LEU A 107 -1.68 -16.99 2.43
C LEU A 107 -3.12 -16.50 2.62
N LEU A 108 -3.53 -15.50 1.83
CA LEU A 108 -4.86 -14.89 1.90
C LEU A 108 -5.76 -15.32 0.74
N GLY A 109 -5.33 -16.30 -0.07
CA GLY A 109 -6.06 -16.75 -1.25
C GLY A 109 -6.25 -15.68 -2.33
N HIS A 110 -5.44 -14.61 -2.31
CA HIS A 110 -5.54 -13.54 -3.29
C HIS A 110 -5.00 -14.01 -4.64
N ARG A 111 -5.78 -13.71 -5.68
CA ARG A 111 -5.48 -13.97 -7.09
C ARG A 111 -6.04 -12.80 -7.87
N GLY A 112 -5.21 -12.17 -8.70
CA GLY A 112 -5.67 -11.06 -9.53
C GLY A 112 -4.71 -10.74 -10.65
N TRP A 113 -5.29 -10.24 -11.73
CA TRP A 113 -4.62 -9.74 -12.92
C TRP A 113 -5.63 -8.90 -13.73
N GLY A 114 -5.15 -7.88 -14.44
CA GLY A 114 -6.00 -6.97 -15.22
C GLY A 114 -6.63 -5.86 -14.39
N GLU A 115 -7.93 -5.65 -14.57
CA GLU A 115 -8.68 -4.51 -14.02
C GLU A 115 -9.25 -4.78 -12.63
N THR A 116 -8.95 -5.92 -12.01
CA THR A 116 -9.41 -6.31 -10.66
C THR A 116 -8.23 -6.55 -9.74
N SER A 117 -8.28 -5.97 -8.54
CA SER A 117 -7.28 -6.18 -7.49
C SER A 117 -7.21 -7.65 -7.04
N ALA A 118 -6.05 -8.09 -6.52
CA ALA A 118 -5.86 -9.48 -6.10
C ALA A 118 -6.82 -9.96 -5.00
N GLY A 119 -7.35 -9.04 -4.18
CA GLY A 119 -8.37 -9.34 -3.17
C GLY A 119 -9.81 -9.25 -3.70
N GLY A 120 -10.02 -8.94 -4.99
CA GLY A 120 -11.33 -8.91 -5.65
C GLY A 120 -12.24 -7.72 -5.33
N SER A 121 -11.91 -6.93 -4.30
CA SER A 121 -12.77 -5.84 -3.80
C SER A 121 -12.64 -4.53 -4.57
N CYS A 122 -11.50 -4.31 -5.22
CA CYS A 122 -11.28 -3.14 -6.08
C CYS A 122 -11.29 -3.52 -7.56
N ARG A 123 -12.00 -2.74 -8.37
CA ARG A 123 -12.01 -2.82 -9.84
C ARG A 123 -11.78 -1.45 -10.48
N LEU A 124 -11.15 -1.45 -11.66
CA LEU A 124 -11.05 -0.27 -12.53
C LEU A 124 -12.32 -0.18 -13.38
N ILE A 125 -13.03 0.94 -13.27
CA ILE A 125 -14.33 1.19 -13.91
C ILE A 125 -14.18 2.35 -14.88
N LYS A 126 -14.57 2.14 -16.13
CA LYS A 126 -14.57 3.19 -17.15
C LYS A 126 -15.80 4.08 -16.99
N THR A 127 -15.55 5.38 -17.06
CA THR A 127 -16.58 6.42 -17.11
C THR A 127 -16.57 7.09 -18.49
N LEU A 128 -17.43 8.09 -18.70
CA LEU A 128 -17.49 8.84 -19.95
C LEU A 128 -16.17 9.54 -20.30
N ASP A 129 -15.46 10.01 -19.27
CA ASP A 129 -14.33 10.94 -19.35
C ASP A 129 -13.05 10.43 -18.67
N ALA A 130 -13.15 9.51 -17.70
CA ALA A 130 -11.99 8.97 -16.98
C ALA A 130 -12.10 7.47 -16.64
N THR A 131 -11.10 6.95 -15.91
CA THR A 131 -11.16 5.64 -15.27
C THR A 131 -11.12 5.83 -13.75
N LEU A 132 -12.07 5.22 -13.05
CA LEU A 132 -12.15 5.22 -11.59
C LEU A 132 -11.62 3.90 -11.03
N ALA A 133 -10.90 3.96 -9.91
CA ALA A 133 -10.65 2.80 -9.05
C ALA A 133 -11.76 2.75 -7.99
N VAL A 134 -12.61 1.72 -8.05
CA VAL A 134 -13.77 1.54 -7.16
C VAL A 134 -13.50 0.38 -6.23
N ASN A 135 -13.41 0.64 -4.93
CA ASN A 135 -13.09 -0.37 -3.92
C ASN A 135 -14.24 -0.57 -2.93
N LEU A 136 -14.80 -1.78 -2.90
CA LEU A 136 -15.92 -2.18 -2.05
C LEU A 136 -15.52 -3.32 -1.09
N PRO A 137 -14.59 -3.09 -0.13
CA PRO A 137 -14.07 -4.15 0.72
C PRO A 137 -15.01 -4.58 1.85
N ARG A 138 -16.13 -3.88 2.08
CA ARG A 138 -17.03 -4.08 3.24
C ARG A 138 -18.49 -4.17 2.79
N GLN A 139 -19.32 -4.80 3.63
CA GLN A 139 -20.76 -4.89 3.39
C GLN A 139 -21.44 -3.51 3.35
N GLU A 140 -20.99 -2.56 4.18
CA GLU A 140 -21.47 -1.17 4.18
C GLU A 140 -21.18 -0.44 2.85
N ASP A 141 -20.02 -0.74 2.23
CA ASP A 141 -19.66 -0.20 0.93
C ASP A 141 -20.61 -0.75 -0.15
N ILE A 142 -20.87 -2.06 -0.11
CA ILE A 142 -21.79 -2.77 -1.02
C ILE A 142 -23.22 -2.23 -0.88
N SER A 143 -23.73 -2.06 0.34
CA SER A 143 -25.09 -1.52 0.57
C SER A 143 -25.26 -0.08 0.10
N SER A 144 -24.17 0.68 0.04
CA SER A 144 -24.20 2.09 -0.39
C SER A 144 -24.21 2.27 -1.90
N VAL A 145 -23.98 1.21 -2.69
CA VAL A 145 -23.89 1.31 -4.16
C VAL A 145 -25.21 1.77 -4.79
N SER A 146 -26.36 1.32 -4.29
CA SER A 146 -27.65 1.76 -4.84
C SER A 146 -27.85 3.28 -4.67
N ALA A 147 -27.47 3.81 -3.49
CA ALA A 147 -27.50 5.25 -3.24
C ALA A 147 -26.45 6.01 -4.08
N TRP A 148 -25.26 5.41 -4.23
CA TRP A 148 -24.16 5.99 -5.02
C TRP A 148 -24.53 6.16 -6.48
N LEU A 149 -25.12 5.13 -7.10
CA LEU A 149 -25.55 5.16 -8.50
C LEU A 149 -26.91 5.84 -8.68
N GLN A 150 -27.67 6.06 -7.60
CA GLN A 150 -29.08 6.45 -7.65
C GLN A 150 -29.92 5.50 -8.50
N ALA A 151 -29.59 4.21 -8.43
CA ALA A 151 -30.21 3.15 -9.20
C ALA A 151 -30.32 1.91 -8.32
N GLU A 152 -31.37 1.13 -8.53
CA GLU A 152 -31.56 -0.13 -7.80
C GLU A 152 -30.57 -1.18 -8.32
N VAL A 153 -29.82 -1.81 -7.42
CA VAL A 153 -28.90 -2.91 -7.76
C VAL A 153 -29.63 -4.24 -7.55
N LYS A 154 -30.17 -4.81 -8.63
CA LYS A 154 -30.88 -6.12 -8.61
C LYS A 154 -30.00 -7.29 -9.06
N ASP A 155 -29.03 -7.00 -9.92
CA ASP A 155 -28.16 -7.99 -10.55
C ASP A 155 -26.75 -7.98 -9.93
N ASP A 156 -25.77 -8.57 -10.64
CA ASP A 156 -24.36 -8.46 -10.26
C ASP A 156 -23.95 -6.99 -10.12
N ILE A 157 -23.51 -6.63 -8.92
CA ILE A 157 -23.19 -5.26 -8.53
C ILE A 157 -22.16 -4.61 -9.46
N TRP A 158 -21.18 -5.39 -9.94
CA TRP A 158 -20.13 -4.86 -10.79
C TRP A 158 -20.61 -4.60 -12.22
N SER A 159 -21.48 -5.47 -12.75
CA SER A 159 -22.16 -5.21 -14.01
C SER A 159 -23.01 -3.94 -13.95
N VAL A 160 -23.76 -3.74 -12.86
CA VAL A 160 -24.57 -2.53 -12.66
C VAL A 160 -23.69 -1.28 -12.59
N ILE A 161 -22.62 -1.32 -11.79
CA ILE A 161 -21.64 -0.22 -11.70
C ILE A 161 -21.06 0.11 -13.07
N GLN A 162 -20.59 -0.90 -13.82
CA GLN A 162 -19.96 -0.71 -15.12
C GLN A 162 -20.93 -0.07 -16.13
N ASN A 163 -22.16 -0.57 -16.20
CA ASN A 163 -23.19 -0.12 -17.14
C ASN A 163 -23.65 1.32 -16.84
N TYR A 164 -23.76 1.67 -15.56
CA TYR A 164 -24.10 3.03 -15.17
C TYR A 164 -22.92 3.99 -15.42
N ALA A 165 -21.71 3.58 -15.04
CA ALA A 165 -20.54 4.41 -15.07
C ALA A 165 -20.14 4.82 -16.50
N ILE A 166 -20.26 3.92 -17.48
CA ILE A 166 -19.83 4.20 -18.88
C ILE A 166 -20.54 5.41 -19.51
N ASN A 167 -21.74 5.76 -19.02
CA ASN A 167 -22.54 6.90 -19.49
C ASN A 167 -22.57 8.07 -18.49
N SER A 168 -21.74 8.02 -17.45
CA SER A 168 -21.69 9.02 -16.37
C SER A 168 -20.33 9.72 -16.37
N SER A 169 -20.30 11.01 -16.05
CA SER A 169 -19.04 11.71 -15.77
C SER A 169 -18.41 11.19 -14.47
N SER A 170 -17.08 11.07 -14.47
CA SER A 170 -16.28 10.67 -13.31
C SER A 170 -16.53 11.59 -12.11
N GLN A 171 -16.65 12.90 -12.36
CA GLN A 171 -16.87 13.91 -11.31
C GLN A 171 -18.15 13.65 -10.51
N VAL A 172 -19.27 13.38 -11.19
CA VAL A 172 -20.57 13.13 -10.54
C VAL A 172 -20.53 11.85 -9.69
N LEU A 173 -19.80 10.83 -10.13
CA LEU A 173 -19.62 9.60 -9.36
C LEU A 173 -18.71 9.82 -8.15
N LEU A 174 -17.63 10.59 -8.30
CA LEU A 174 -16.70 10.90 -7.21
C LEU A 174 -17.34 11.76 -6.13
N GLU A 175 -18.11 12.78 -6.50
CA GLU A 175 -18.83 13.65 -5.55
C GLU A 175 -19.80 12.83 -4.69
N ARG A 176 -20.58 11.93 -5.30
CA ARG A 176 -21.50 11.05 -4.57
C ARG A 176 -20.77 10.02 -3.73
N ALA A 177 -19.70 9.41 -4.24
CA ALA A 177 -18.88 8.48 -3.48
C ALA A 177 -18.32 9.14 -2.20
N LYS A 178 -17.86 10.39 -2.32
CA LYS A 178 -17.36 11.19 -1.19
C LYS A 178 -18.44 11.42 -0.12
N LEU A 179 -19.67 11.76 -0.53
CA LEU A 179 -20.78 11.96 0.42
C LEU A 179 -21.12 10.68 1.20
N LEU A 180 -20.96 9.51 0.55
CA LEU A 180 -21.25 8.20 1.14
C LEU A 180 -20.03 7.58 1.86
N GLY A 181 -18.87 8.25 1.83
CA GLY A 181 -17.63 7.70 2.40
C GLY A 181 -17.09 6.47 1.66
N LEU A 182 -17.47 6.28 0.39
CA LEU A 182 -17.00 5.19 -0.45
C LEU A 182 -15.56 5.41 -0.92
N ALA A 183 -14.77 4.34 -0.97
CA ALA A 183 -13.41 4.38 -1.48
C ALA A 183 -13.40 4.32 -3.02
N VAL A 184 -13.61 5.49 -3.65
CA VAL A 184 -13.56 5.68 -5.10
C VAL A 184 -12.61 6.85 -5.42
N SER A 185 -11.72 6.66 -6.39
CA SER A 185 -10.74 7.66 -6.82
C SER A 185 -10.54 7.62 -8.32
N GLU A 186 -10.15 8.74 -8.93
CA GLU A 186 -9.72 8.74 -10.34
C GLU A 186 -8.30 8.15 -10.46
N VAL A 187 -8.06 7.35 -11.50
CA VAL A 187 -6.74 6.78 -11.76
C VAL A 187 -5.76 7.88 -12.13
N GLY A 188 -4.80 8.15 -11.22
CA GLY A 188 -3.74 9.11 -11.44
C GLY A 188 -4.04 10.52 -10.93
N GLU A 189 -5.04 10.70 -10.05
CA GLU A 189 -5.33 11.98 -9.39
C GLU A 189 -4.17 12.51 -8.52
N ALA A 190 -3.22 11.64 -8.13
CA ALA A 190 -2.11 11.95 -7.23
C ALA A 190 -0.81 12.43 -7.94
N LYS A 191 -0.89 13.01 -9.14
CA LYS A 191 0.29 13.36 -9.97
C LYS A 191 1.17 14.48 -9.41
N ASP A 192 0.60 15.40 -8.63
CA ASP A 192 1.28 16.61 -8.16
C ASP A 192 1.16 16.83 -6.64
N MET A 193 1.11 15.73 -5.87
CA MET A 193 1.07 15.84 -4.41
C MET A 193 2.38 16.40 -3.85
N THR A 194 2.28 17.47 -3.07
CA THR A 194 3.39 17.96 -2.26
C THR A 194 3.38 17.23 -0.92
N ILE A 195 4.46 16.52 -0.60
CA ILE A 195 4.63 15.88 0.70
C ILE A 195 5.31 16.89 1.62
N GLU A 196 4.55 17.52 2.51
CA GLU A 196 5.09 18.42 3.52
C GLU A 196 5.64 17.64 4.71
N ILE A 197 6.96 17.68 4.91
CA ILE A 197 7.60 17.06 6.07
C ILE A 197 8.06 18.14 7.04
N THR A 198 7.35 18.24 8.15
CA THR A 198 7.77 19.09 9.27
C THR A 198 8.60 18.28 10.25
N ARG A 199 9.91 18.56 10.30
CA ARG A 199 10.79 18.01 11.34
C ARG A 199 10.41 18.63 12.70
N LYS A 200 10.01 17.79 13.65
CA LYS A 200 9.62 18.22 15.00
C LYS A 200 10.77 18.25 16.02
N SER A 201 11.95 17.72 15.69
CA SER A 201 13.13 17.71 16.57
C SER A 201 14.44 17.59 15.77
N SER A 202 15.57 18.02 16.35
CA SER A 202 16.90 17.77 15.78
C SER A 202 17.25 16.28 15.79
N ILE A 203 18.20 15.88 14.93
CA ILE A 203 18.82 14.55 14.98
C ILE A 203 19.68 14.53 16.24
N ALA A 204 19.16 13.96 17.31
CA ALA A 204 19.89 13.72 18.55
C ALA A 204 19.83 12.23 18.87
N ALA A 205 20.89 11.71 19.48
CA ALA A 205 20.83 10.37 20.07
C ALA A 205 19.67 10.34 21.08
N TYR A 206 18.83 9.31 20.99
CA TYR A 206 17.76 9.13 21.96
C TYR A 206 18.39 8.79 23.32
N SER A 207 18.10 9.59 24.35
CA SER A 207 18.56 9.33 25.74
C SER A 207 17.82 8.18 26.41
N ARG A 208 16.71 7.73 25.82
CA ARG A 208 15.86 6.63 26.27
C ARG A 208 15.29 5.88 25.08
N GLN A 209 14.83 4.66 25.32
CA GLN A 209 14.13 3.88 24.31
C GLN A 209 12.91 4.66 23.75
N PRO A 210 12.81 4.87 22.43
CA PRO A 210 11.64 5.49 21.81
C PRO A 210 10.40 4.62 22.01
N LYS A 211 9.25 5.25 22.26
CA LYS A 211 7.95 4.56 22.27
C LYS A 211 7.17 4.92 21.02
N VAL A 212 6.65 3.91 20.32
CA VAL A 212 5.85 4.04 19.11
C VAL A 212 4.47 3.47 19.37
N VAL A 213 3.44 4.29 19.14
CA VAL A 213 2.05 3.83 19.13
C VAL A 213 1.66 3.51 17.69
N ASP A 214 1.44 2.23 17.40
CA ASP A 214 1.04 1.74 16.10
C ASP A 214 -0.48 1.65 16.01
N LEU A 215 -1.11 2.65 15.40
CA LEU A 215 -2.55 2.70 15.09
C LEU A 215 -2.89 2.17 13.69
N SER A 216 -1.91 1.57 13.01
CA SER A 216 -2.10 1.10 11.65
C SER A 216 -2.72 -0.29 11.60
N SER A 217 -3.19 -0.68 10.42
CA SER A 217 -3.72 -2.01 10.15
C SER A 217 -3.17 -2.56 8.83
N MET A 218 -3.49 -3.81 8.53
CA MET A 218 -3.09 -4.52 7.33
C MET A 218 -1.58 -4.83 7.33
N TRP A 219 -0.77 -4.11 6.55
CA TRP A 219 0.60 -4.55 6.28
C TRP A 219 1.65 -3.44 6.25
N ALA A 220 1.40 -2.34 5.54
CA ALA A 220 2.40 -1.30 5.36
C ALA A 220 2.77 -0.62 6.69
N GLY A 221 1.77 -0.20 7.46
CA GLY A 221 1.99 0.38 8.78
C GLY A 221 2.55 -0.63 9.80
N PRO A 222 2.00 -1.86 9.92
CA PRO A 222 2.58 -2.84 10.83
C PRO A 222 4.00 -3.27 10.45
N LEU A 223 4.37 -3.25 9.17
CA LEU A 223 5.76 -3.46 8.73
C LEU A 223 6.65 -2.30 9.14
N CYS A 224 6.20 -1.05 8.95
CA CYS A 224 6.93 0.14 9.38
C CYS A 224 7.21 0.11 10.89
N SER A 225 6.20 -0.15 11.71
CA SER A 225 6.38 -0.23 13.16
C SER A 225 7.22 -1.44 13.58
N TRP A 226 7.23 -2.53 12.82
CA TRP A 226 8.15 -3.66 13.02
C TRP A 226 9.61 -3.25 12.76
N PHE A 227 9.89 -2.48 11.72
CA PHE A 227 11.23 -1.92 11.48
C PHE A 227 11.66 -0.99 12.62
N LEU A 228 10.78 -0.09 13.08
CA LEU A 228 11.07 0.78 14.22
C LEU A 228 11.39 -0.02 15.50
N MET A 229 10.64 -1.09 15.77
CA MET A 229 10.89 -2.00 16.88
C MET A 229 12.27 -2.67 16.76
N ARG A 230 12.61 -3.19 15.57
CA ARG A 230 13.91 -3.81 15.27
C ARG A 230 15.08 -2.83 15.40
N SER A 231 14.83 -1.55 15.19
CA SER A 231 15.79 -0.46 15.44
C SER A 231 15.87 -0.05 16.92
N GLY A 232 15.17 -0.75 17.81
CA GLY A 232 15.24 -0.55 19.26
C GLY A 232 14.04 0.17 19.87
N ALA A 233 13.00 0.54 19.12
CA ALA A 233 11.80 1.16 19.71
C ALA A 233 10.94 0.15 20.49
N GLU A 234 10.31 0.61 21.57
CA GLU A 234 9.18 -0.08 22.19
C GLU A 234 7.92 0.21 21.37
N VAL A 235 7.22 -0.82 20.90
CA VAL A 235 6.06 -0.66 20.01
C VAL A 235 4.80 -1.23 20.63
N ILE A 236 3.78 -0.37 20.74
CA ILE A 236 2.44 -0.72 21.23
C ILE A 236 1.46 -0.57 20.06
N LYS A 237 0.97 -1.68 19.53
CA LYS A 237 -0.12 -1.70 18.56
C LYS A 237 -1.44 -1.53 19.29
N ILE A 238 -2.21 -0.52 18.89
CA ILE A 238 -3.55 -0.27 19.39
C ILE A 238 -4.53 -0.45 18.23
N GLU A 239 -5.55 -1.28 18.44
CA GLU A 239 -6.60 -1.52 17.44
C GLU A 239 -8.00 -1.39 18.05
N SER A 240 -9.00 -1.25 17.18
CA SER A 240 -10.39 -1.21 17.62
C SER A 240 -10.86 -2.61 18.05
N SER A 241 -11.50 -2.71 19.21
CA SER A 241 -12.16 -3.94 19.65
C SER A 241 -13.37 -4.31 18.77
N LYS A 242 -14.05 -3.31 18.20
CA LYS A 242 -15.17 -3.47 17.28
C LYS A 242 -14.74 -3.75 15.84
N ARG A 243 -13.52 -3.33 15.50
CA ARG A 243 -12.96 -3.45 14.15
C ARG A 243 -11.49 -3.87 14.20
N PRO A 244 -11.18 -5.09 14.64
CA PRO A 244 -9.81 -5.58 14.72
C PRO A 244 -9.19 -5.69 13.33
N ASP A 245 -7.85 -5.74 13.28
CA ASP A 245 -7.13 -6.02 12.04
C ASP A 245 -7.60 -7.36 11.43
N ARG A 246 -7.90 -7.37 10.13
CA ARG A 246 -8.35 -8.59 9.43
C ARG A 246 -7.36 -9.74 9.56
N GLY A 247 -6.07 -9.43 9.56
CA GLY A 247 -5.03 -10.43 9.74
C GLY A 247 -5.08 -11.12 11.11
N ARG A 248 -5.61 -10.44 12.13
CA ARG A 248 -5.82 -10.96 13.49
C ARG A 248 -7.01 -11.90 13.56
N LEU A 249 -8.15 -11.53 12.96
CA LEU A 249 -9.37 -12.34 12.93
C LEU A 249 -9.11 -13.72 12.33
N ASN A 250 -8.35 -13.75 11.23
CA ASN A 250 -8.02 -14.98 10.52
C ASN A 250 -6.75 -15.67 11.07
N GLN A 251 -6.21 -15.19 12.20
CA GLN A 251 -4.97 -15.68 12.84
C GLN A 251 -3.83 -15.93 11.85
N THR A 252 -3.70 -15.06 10.86
CA THR A 252 -2.83 -15.34 9.71
C THR A 252 -1.37 -15.38 10.15
N PRO A 253 -0.55 -16.32 9.63
CA PRO A 253 0.89 -16.32 9.90
C PRO A 253 1.56 -14.99 9.56
N PHE A 254 1.03 -14.28 8.57
CA PHE A 254 1.47 -12.95 8.17
C PHE A 254 1.26 -11.90 9.27
N PHE A 255 0.07 -11.84 9.88
CA PHE A 255 -0.20 -10.94 11.00
C PHE A 255 0.72 -11.21 12.19
N GLN A 256 0.91 -12.50 12.53
CA GLN A 256 1.79 -12.89 13.63
C GLN A 256 3.24 -12.43 13.38
N ARG A 257 3.75 -12.59 12.15
CA ARG A 257 5.10 -12.14 11.77
C ARG A 257 5.27 -10.63 11.91
N LEU A 258 4.33 -9.85 11.37
CA LEU A 258 4.42 -8.38 11.40
C LEU A 258 4.31 -7.81 12.82
N ASN A 259 3.66 -8.51 13.74
CA ASN A 259 3.44 -8.02 15.09
C ASN A 259 4.22 -8.78 16.17
N LYS A 260 5.09 -9.72 15.77
CA LYS A 260 5.98 -10.43 16.70
C LYS A 260 6.87 -9.42 17.42
N GLY A 261 6.86 -9.48 18.76
CA GLY A 261 7.64 -8.59 19.63
C GLY A 261 6.95 -7.28 20.01
N LYS A 262 5.79 -6.96 19.41
CA LYS A 262 4.98 -5.80 19.79
C LYS A 262 4.01 -6.15 20.91
N SER A 263 3.71 -5.20 21.78
CA SER A 263 2.55 -5.27 22.65
C SER A 263 1.30 -4.92 21.85
N ILE A 264 0.23 -5.71 21.93
CA ILE A 264 -1.02 -5.46 21.20
C ILE A 264 -2.15 -5.26 22.20
N THR A 265 -2.87 -4.15 22.10
CA THR A 265 -4.05 -3.85 22.94
C THR A 265 -5.24 -3.45 22.06
N ALA A 266 -6.44 -3.93 22.41
CA ALA A 266 -7.67 -3.55 21.74
C ALA A 266 -8.48 -2.58 22.62
N PHE A 267 -9.03 -1.54 22.02
CA PHE A 267 -9.87 -0.54 22.70
C PHE A 267 -11.19 -0.32 21.95
N ASP A 268 -12.26 -0.07 22.70
CA ASP A 268 -13.47 0.49 22.11
C ASP A 268 -13.29 2.01 21.96
N PHE A 269 -13.01 2.46 20.73
CA PHE A 269 -12.84 3.88 20.42
C PHE A 269 -14.15 4.68 20.56
N ASP A 270 -15.32 4.03 20.61
CA ASP A 270 -16.58 4.75 20.82
C ASP A 270 -16.88 4.99 22.30
N SER A 271 -16.21 4.25 23.19
CA SER A 271 -16.37 4.39 24.64
C SER A 271 -15.91 5.76 25.12
N LYS A 272 -16.42 6.20 26.29
CA LYS A 272 -15.97 7.46 26.93
C LYS A 272 -14.45 7.50 27.10
N LEU A 273 -13.84 6.38 27.47
CA LEU A 273 -12.40 6.25 27.63
C LEU A 273 -11.68 6.33 26.26
N GLY A 274 -12.21 5.67 25.23
CA GLY A 274 -11.64 5.68 23.88
C GLY A 274 -11.65 7.04 23.19
N LYS A 275 -12.57 7.94 23.57
CA LYS A 275 -12.66 9.32 23.09
C LYS A 275 -11.89 10.33 23.95
N SER A 276 -11.35 9.90 25.09
CA SER A 276 -10.57 10.80 25.95
C SER A 276 -9.24 11.15 25.27
N PRO A 277 -8.75 12.41 25.38
CA PRO A 277 -7.46 12.77 24.83
C PRO A 277 -6.36 11.88 25.42
N ALA A 278 -5.42 11.43 24.59
CA ALA A 278 -4.23 10.76 25.08
C ALA A 278 -3.48 11.71 26.03
N SER A 279 -3.56 11.46 27.34
CA SER A 279 -2.83 12.24 28.33
C SER A 279 -1.33 12.02 28.08
N LYS A 280 -0.58 13.11 27.89
CA LYS A 280 0.88 13.02 28.00
C LYS A 280 1.18 12.53 29.41
N ALA A 281 1.71 11.31 29.54
CA ALA A 281 2.41 10.96 30.75
C ALA A 281 3.56 11.97 30.88
N HIS A 282 3.44 12.89 31.84
CA HIS A 282 4.57 13.72 32.21
C HIS A 282 5.68 12.79 32.73
N PRO A 283 6.95 13.05 32.35
CA PRO A 283 8.07 12.23 32.77
C PRO A 283 8.22 12.15 34.29
#